data_AF-A0A3C2DWE4-F1
#
_entry.id   AF-A0A3C2DWE4-F1
#
_cell.length_a   1.000
_cell.length_b   1.000
_cell.length_c   1.000
_cell.angle_alpha   90.00
_cell.angle_beta   90.00
_cell.angle_gamma   90.00
#
_symmetry.space_group_name_H-M   'P 1'
#
loop_
_entity.id
_entity.type
_entity.pdbx_description
1 polymer ?
#
loop_
_entity_poly.entity_id
_entity_poly.type
_entity_poly.pdbx_seq_one_letter_code
_entity_poly.pdbx_strand_id
1 'polypeptide(L)'
;MDDSDVKIFKKEKRDDKFDEVGLISKMNEERSNGNIDKSKRLGVYLASIFLDKDVLLHKLRPIIGDKEYTQGEIFQIKILMFFAAEYQINSLLPNNILRNTAINALYDDIHDQAGEFYKEFSDGAEYSFYYLAIRKNSDIPHNIGRCFSMLCGKGKGNEEYSSLGAELWKGVLEEVGDIIRGYEFVGMKK
;
A
#
# COMPACT_ATOMS: atom_id res chain seq x y z
N MET A 1 -1.01 42.96 43.55
CA MET A 1 -0.49 41.65 43.11
C MET A 1 -1.66 40.91 42.51
N ASP A 2 -1.53 40.57 41.23
CA ASP A 2 -2.59 40.08 40.36
C ASP A 2 -2.78 38.57 40.57
N ASP A 3 -3.99 38.18 40.96
CA ASP A 3 -4.35 36.77 41.24
C ASP A 3 -4.93 36.20 39.94
N SER A 4 -4.03 35.95 38.98
CA SER A 4 -4.41 35.47 37.65
C SER A 4 -4.80 34.00 37.69
N ASP A 5 -6.11 33.76 37.66
CA ASP A 5 -6.84 32.62 37.11
C ASP A 5 -6.00 31.55 36.40
N VAL A 6 -5.59 30.50 37.12
CA VAL A 6 -5.11 29.27 36.50
C VAL A 6 -6.31 28.40 36.12
N LYS A 7 -6.78 28.54 34.87
CA LYS A 7 -7.71 27.59 34.24
C LYS A 7 -6.99 26.26 34.03
N ILE A 8 -7.12 25.34 34.98
CA ILE A 8 -6.70 23.95 34.82
C ILE A 8 -7.63 23.30 33.79
N PHE A 9 -7.12 23.11 32.57
CA PHE A 9 -7.76 22.30 31.54
C PHE A 9 -8.02 20.90 32.10
N LYS A 10 -9.30 20.54 32.27
CA LYS A 10 -9.70 19.14 32.47
C LYS A 10 -9.24 18.37 31.24
N LYS A 11 -8.15 17.61 31.39
CA LYS A 11 -7.82 16.49 30.51
C LYS A 11 -9.02 15.55 30.57
N GLU A 12 -9.86 15.54 29.54
CA GLU A 12 -10.78 14.44 29.31
C GLU A 12 -9.95 13.16 29.30
N LYS A 13 -10.20 12.29 30.28
CA LYS A 13 -9.66 10.93 30.25
C LYS A 13 -10.26 10.30 28.99
N ARG A 14 -9.44 10.09 27.96
CA ARG A 14 -9.79 9.14 26.92
C ARG A 14 -9.96 7.80 27.61
N ASP A 15 -11.13 7.21 27.44
CA ASP A 15 -11.44 5.87 27.94
C ASP A 15 -10.69 4.89 27.03
N ASP A 16 -9.37 4.74 27.24
CA ASP A 16 -8.50 3.79 26.53
C ASP A 16 -8.72 2.36 27.03
N LYS A 17 -9.98 1.94 27.26
CA LYS A 17 -10.30 0.53 27.43
C LYS A 17 -10.36 -0.10 26.05
N PHE A 18 -9.29 -0.80 25.70
CA PHE A 18 -9.26 -1.69 24.55
C PHE A 18 -10.47 -2.64 24.62
N ASP A 19 -11.43 -2.46 23.71
CA ASP A 19 -12.67 -3.24 23.67
C ASP A 19 -12.41 -4.59 22.99
N GLU A 20 -11.82 -5.52 23.75
CA GLU A 20 -11.52 -6.88 23.30
C GLU A 20 -12.79 -7.62 22.84
N VAL A 21 -13.92 -7.39 23.54
CA VAL A 21 -15.19 -8.06 23.24
C VAL A 21 -15.75 -7.56 21.92
N GLY A 22 -15.70 -6.25 21.67
CA GLY A 22 -16.06 -5.65 20.39
C GLY A 22 -15.18 -6.15 19.25
N LEU A 23 -13.86 -6.28 19.47
CA LEU A 23 -12.93 -6.80 18.47
C LEU A 23 -13.21 -8.26 18.11
N ILE A 24 -13.44 -9.13 19.11
CA ILE A 24 -13.78 -10.55 18.91
C ILE A 24 -15.09 -10.67 18.13
N SER A 25 -16.09 -9.88 18.52
CA SER A 25 -17.40 -9.86 17.86
C SER A 25 -17.26 -9.45 16.39
N LYS A 26 -16.49 -8.41 16.11
CA LYS A 26 -16.22 -7.96 14.74
C LYS A 26 -15.45 -8.99 13.94
N MET A 27 -14.43 -9.62 14.53
CA MET A 27 -13.69 -10.69 13.87
C MET A 27 -14.58 -11.89 13.51
N ASN A 28 -15.53 -12.26 14.38
CA ASN A 28 -16.49 -13.33 14.10
C ASN A 28 -17.47 -12.94 13.00
N GLU A 29 -17.95 -11.70 12.99
CA GLU A 29 -18.79 -11.16 11.91
C GLU A 29 -18.07 -11.25 10.55
N GLU A 30 -16.84 -10.73 10.46
CA GLU A 30 -16.03 -10.78 9.23
C GLU A 30 -15.65 -12.19 8.80
N ARG A 31 -15.57 -13.13 9.74
CA ARG A 31 -15.38 -14.55 9.41
C ARG A 31 -16.68 -15.14 8.85
N SER A 32 -17.81 -14.86 9.48
CA SER A 32 -19.11 -15.42 9.09
C SER A 32 -19.60 -14.92 7.73
N ASN A 33 -19.25 -13.69 7.35
CA ASN A 33 -19.61 -13.11 6.05
C ASN A 33 -18.59 -13.44 4.94
N GLY A 34 -17.52 -14.19 5.27
CA GLY A 34 -16.48 -14.62 4.32
C GLY A 34 -15.41 -13.57 4.00
N ASN A 35 -15.48 -12.36 4.56
CA ASN A 35 -14.51 -11.30 4.27
C ASN A 35 -13.08 -11.68 4.68
N ILE A 36 -12.89 -12.45 5.76
CA ILE A 36 -11.55 -12.92 6.16
C ILE A 36 -10.90 -13.78 5.07
N ASP A 37 -11.65 -14.72 4.48
CA ASP A 37 -11.15 -15.58 3.40
C ASP A 37 -10.83 -14.74 2.14
N LYS A 38 -11.74 -13.84 1.78
CA LYS A 38 -11.54 -12.89 0.68
C LYS A 38 -10.28 -12.05 0.87
N SER A 39 -10.05 -11.51 2.06
CA SER A 39 -8.85 -10.72 2.38
C SER A 39 -7.58 -11.54 2.23
N LYS A 40 -7.54 -12.79 2.71
CA LYS A 40 -6.37 -13.67 2.52
C LYS A 40 -6.10 -13.94 1.05
N ARG A 41 -7.14 -14.33 0.30
CA ARG A 41 -7.04 -14.60 -1.14
C ARG A 41 -6.62 -13.39 -1.95
N LEU A 42 -7.11 -12.20 -1.58
CA LEU A 42 -6.69 -10.93 -2.17
C LEU A 42 -5.18 -10.72 -2.00
N GLY A 43 -4.66 -10.88 -0.78
CA GLY A 43 -3.23 -10.71 -0.51
C GLY A 43 -2.36 -11.65 -1.34
N VAL A 44 -2.68 -12.95 -1.34
CA VAL A 44 -1.98 -13.97 -2.14
C VAL A 44 -2.07 -13.68 -3.65
N TYR A 45 -3.24 -13.28 -4.13
CA TYR A 45 -3.42 -12.96 -5.55
C TYR A 45 -2.57 -11.76 -5.98
N LEU A 46 -2.53 -10.70 -5.16
CA LEU A 46 -1.69 -9.54 -5.43
C LEU A 46 -0.19 -9.90 -5.42
N ALA A 47 0.26 -10.72 -4.47
CA ALA A 47 1.63 -11.24 -4.47
C ALA A 47 1.98 -11.96 -5.78
N SER A 48 1.11 -12.86 -6.24
CA SER A 48 1.33 -13.60 -7.49
C SER A 48 1.51 -12.70 -8.72
N ILE A 49 0.78 -11.58 -8.80
CA ILE A 49 0.91 -10.61 -9.90
C ILE A 49 2.25 -9.87 -9.83
N PHE A 50 2.71 -9.50 -8.64
CA PHE A 50 3.91 -8.68 -8.46
C PHE A 50 5.21 -9.48 -8.57
N LEU A 51 5.16 -10.78 -8.25
CA LEU A 51 6.31 -11.66 -8.32
C LEU A 51 6.55 -12.18 -9.74
N ASP A 52 5.48 -12.50 -10.48
CA ASP A 52 5.58 -12.95 -11.86
C ASP A 52 5.93 -11.78 -12.79
N LYS A 53 7.19 -11.74 -13.23
CA LYS A 53 7.73 -10.67 -14.08
C LYS A 53 6.99 -10.55 -15.41
N ASP A 54 6.58 -11.66 -16.01
CA ASP A 54 5.96 -11.63 -17.34
C ASP A 54 4.53 -11.12 -17.25
N VAL A 55 3.78 -11.58 -16.23
CA VAL A 55 2.46 -11.04 -15.91
C VAL A 55 2.55 -9.55 -15.56
N LEU A 56 3.53 -9.17 -14.74
CA LEU A 56 3.80 -7.80 -14.33
C LEU A 56 4.03 -6.89 -15.54
N LEU A 57 5.03 -7.22 -16.37
CA LEU A 57 5.38 -6.42 -17.54
C LEU A 57 4.24 -6.38 -18.56
N HIS A 58 3.53 -7.48 -18.75
CA HIS A 58 2.37 -7.51 -19.65
C HIS A 58 1.27 -6.54 -19.20
N LYS A 59 0.92 -6.54 -17.91
CA LYS A 59 -0.09 -5.62 -17.36
C LYS A 59 0.36 -4.16 -17.41
N LEU A 60 1.66 -3.91 -17.19
CA LEU A 60 2.22 -2.56 -17.17
C LEU A 60 2.56 -2.02 -18.56
N ARG A 61 2.57 -2.85 -19.61
CA ARG A 61 2.95 -2.48 -20.97
C ARG A 61 2.30 -1.18 -21.49
N PRO A 62 1.02 -0.88 -21.22
CA PRO A 62 0.41 0.39 -21.63
C PRO A 62 1.04 1.64 -20.97
N ILE A 63 1.70 1.47 -19.83
CA ILE A 63 2.31 2.52 -19.01
C ILE A 63 3.83 2.60 -19.30
N ILE A 64 4.50 1.46 -19.29
CA ILE A 64 5.97 1.40 -19.36
C ILE A 64 6.50 1.25 -20.79
N GLY A 65 5.61 0.99 -21.75
CA GLY A 65 5.97 0.74 -23.14
C GLY A 65 6.81 -0.53 -23.33
N ASP A 66 7.47 -0.62 -24.48
CA ASP A 66 8.32 -1.76 -24.86
C ASP A 66 9.81 -1.55 -24.49
N LYS A 67 10.07 -0.76 -23.44
CA LYS A 67 11.44 -0.43 -23.02
C LYS A 67 12.07 -1.58 -22.23
N GLU A 68 13.35 -1.85 -22.49
CA GLU A 68 14.14 -2.73 -21.62
C GLU A 68 14.56 -1.98 -20.35
N TYR A 69 14.24 -2.58 -19.20
CA TYR A 69 14.60 -2.06 -17.88
C TYR A 69 15.75 -2.86 -17.28
N THR A 70 16.67 -2.17 -16.62
CA THR A 70 17.72 -2.79 -15.81
C THR A 70 17.12 -3.52 -14.60
N GLN A 71 17.87 -4.44 -13.99
CA GLN A 71 17.42 -5.14 -12.78
C GLN A 71 17.09 -4.17 -11.64
N GLY A 72 17.89 -3.12 -11.46
CA GLY A 72 17.62 -2.09 -10.45
C GLY A 72 16.32 -1.32 -10.72
N GLU A 73 16.01 -1.02 -11.98
CA GLU A 73 14.74 -0.37 -12.33
C GLU A 73 13.55 -1.29 -12.14
N ILE A 74 13.66 -2.57 -12.53
CA ILE A 74 12.62 -3.59 -12.27
C ILE A 74 12.36 -3.72 -10.77
N PHE A 75 13.41 -3.72 -9.95
CA PHE A 75 13.30 -3.76 -8.50
C PHE A 75 12.51 -2.55 -7.96
N GLN A 76 12.86 -1.34 -8.39
CA GLN A 76 12.14 -0.12 -7.98
C GLN A 76 10.69 -0.08 -8.47
N ILE A 77 10.40 -0.63 -9.66
CA ILE A 77 9.03 -0.80 -10.15
C ILE A 77 8.24 -1.71 -9.20
N LYS A 78 8.79 -2.88 -8.85
CA LYS A 78 8.14 -3.81 -7.91
C LYS A 78 7.84 -3.14 -6.57
N ILE A 79 8.80 -2.43 -5.99
CA ILE A 79 8.60 -1.71 -4.72
C ILE A 79 7.46 -0.70 -4.82
N LEU A 80 7.43 0.13 -5.86
CA LEU A 80 6.36 1.11 -6.06
C LEU A 80 5.00 0.43 -6.15
N MET A 81 4.92 -0.72 -6.82
CA MET A 81 3.68 -1.48 -6.97
C MET A 81 3.19 -2.07 -5.66
N PHE A 82 4.07 -2.68 -4.88
CA PHE A 82 3.73 -3.16 -3.53
C PHE A 82 3.22 -2.02 -2.66
N PHE A 83 3.93 -0.89 -2.68
CA PHE A 83 3.54 0.29 -1.92
C PHE A 83 2.15 0.82 -2.34
N ALA A 84 1.89 0.91 -3.64
CA ALA A 84 0.60 1.34 -4.18
C ALA A 84 -0.54 0.37 -3.85
N ALA A 85 -0.26 -0.94 -3.87
CA ALA A 85 -1.22 -1.96 -3.49
C ALA A 85 -1.58 -1.89 -2.01
N GLU A 86 -0.58 -1.79 -1.13
CA GLU A 86 -0.78 -1.60 0.31
C GLU A 86 -1.56 -0.32 0.60
N TYR A 87 -1.29 0.76 -0.15
CA TYR A 87 -2.05 2.00 -0.07
C TYR A 87 -3.54 1.79 -0.44
N GLN A 88 -3.84 1.09 -1.54
CA GLN A 88 -5.22 0.78 -1.93
C GLN A 88 -5.93 -0.13 -0.93
N ILE A 89 -5.26 -1.15 -0.42
CA ILE A 89 -5.79 -2.04 0.62
C ILE A 89 -6.21 -1.22 1.83
N ASN A 90 -5.33 -0.33 2.31
CA ASN A 90 -5.62 0.54 3.45
C ASN A 90 -6.71 1.57 3.19
N SER A 91 -6.86 2.01 1.94
CA SER A 91 -7.88 2.99 1.54
C SER A 91 -9.26 2.37 1.39
N LEU A 92 -9.36 1.20 0.74
CA LEU A 92 -10.61 0.62 0.29
C LEU A 92 -11.19 -0.43 1.24
N LEU A 93 -10.36 -1.22 1.94
CA LEU A 93 -10.92 -2.27 2.78
C LEU A 93 -11.68 -1.69 3.99
N PRO A 94 -12.84 -2.29 4.35
CA PRO A 94 -13.79 -1.70 5.30
C PRO A 94 -13.24 -1.43 6.71
N ASN A 95 -12.31 -2.27 7.17
CA ASN A 95 -11.82 -2.21 8.55
C ASN A 95 -10.38 -2.75 8.67
N ASN A 96 -9.74 -2.49 9.81
CA ASN A 96 -8.34 -2.84 10.06
C ASN A 96 -8.09 -4.36 10.13
N ILE A 97 -9.08 -5.18 10.51
CA ILE A 97 -8.92 -6.63 10.53
C ILE A 97 -8.70 -7.13 9.10
N LEU A 98 -9.52 -6.67 8.16
CA LEU A 98 -9.43 -7.04 6.75
C LEU A 98 -8.15 -6.49 6.09
N ARG A 99 -7.78 -5.24 6.39
CA ARG A 99 -6.51 -4.62 5.93
C ARG A 99 -5.31 -5.44 6.37
N ASN A 100 -5.18 -5.70 7.66
CA ASN A 100 -4.06 -6.46 8.20
C ASN A 100 -4.05 -7.89 7.69
N THR A 101 -5.22 -8.52 7.53
CA THR A 101 -5.32 -9.88 6.97
C THR A 101 -4.80 -9.94 5.54
N ALA A 102 -5.17 -8.98 4.68
CA ALA A 102 -4.71 -8.94 3.30
C ALA A 102 -3.23 -8.57 3.18
N ILE A 103 -2.77 -7.59 3.96
CA ILE A 103 -1.36 -7.17 3.98
C ILE A 103 -0.47 -8.32 4.49
N ASN A 104 -0.83 -8.97 5.60
CA ASN A 104 -0.03 -10.09 6.10
C ASN A 104 0.03 -11.22 5.08
N ALA A 105 -1.10 -11.59 4.46
CA ALA A 105 -1.10 -12.63 3.42
C ALA A 105 -0.25 -12.25 2.19
N LEU A 106 -0.23 -10.97 1.81
CA LEU A 106 0.64 -10.44 0.76
C LEU A 106 2.12 -10.60 1.13
N TYR A 107 2.53 -10.17 2.33
CA TYR A 107 3.92 -10.25 2.78
C TYR A 107 4.39 -11.69 3.03
N ASP A 108 3.53 -12.54 3.62
CA ASP A 108 3.81 -13.96 3.84
C ASP A 108 4.08 -14.68 2.50
N ASP A 109 3.26 -14.42 1.49
CA ASP A 109 3.40 -15.05 0.18
C ASP A 109 4.67 -14.57 -0.58
N ILE A 110 5.02 -13.28 -0.46
CA ILE A 110 6.30 -12.75 -0.98
C ILE A 110 7.49 -13.41 -0.27
N HIS A 111 7.41 -13.54 1.05
CA HIS A 111 8.46 -14.17 1.84
C HIS A 111 8.71 -15.61 1.39
N ASP A 112 7.63 -16.37 1.20
CA ASP A 112 7.68 -17.79 0.82
C ASP A 112 8.14 -18.00 -0.62
N GLN A 113 7.70 -17.15 -1.56
CA GLN A 113 7.97 -17.34 -2.99
C GLN A 113 9.20 -16.58 -3.50
N ALA A 114 9.62 -15.51 -2.83
CA ALA A 114 10.66 -14.60 -3.29
C ALA A 114 11.50 -14.03 -2.14
N GLY A 115 12.02 -14.91 -1.27
CA GLY A 115 12.75 -14.53 -0.05
C GLY A 115 13.93 -13.56 -0.26
N GLU A 116 14.65 -13.65 -1.38
CA GLU A 116 15.74 -12.69 -1.70
C GLU A 116 15.19 -11.28 -1.95
N PHE A 117 14.13 -11.18 -2.76
CA PHE A 117 13.43 -9.91 -2.97
C PHE A 117 12.86 -9.38 -1.66
N TYR A 118 12.19 -10.25 -0.87
CA TYR A 118 11.64 -9.87 0.43
C TYR A 118 12.70 -9.26 1.34
N LYS A 119 13.89 -9.86 1.41
CA LYS A 119 14.99 -9.38 2.26
C LYS A 119 15.53 -8.03 1.80
N GLU A 120 15.78 -7.87 0.50
CA GLU A 120 16.25 -6.61 -0.06
C GLU A 120 15.21 -5.50 0.13
N PHE A 121 13.94 -5.85 -0.05
CA PHE A 121 12.79 -4.99 0.16
C PHE A 121 12.59 -4.59 1.63
N SER A 122 12.68 -5.54 2.57
CA SER A 122 12.45 -5.31 4.00
C SER A 122 13.54 -4.46 4.64
N ASP A 123 14.77 -4.60 4.15
CA ASP A 123 15.93 -3.84 4.63
C ASP A 123 16.02 -2.44 3.96
N GLY A 124 15.23 -2.21 2.91
CA GLY A 124 15.23 -1.00 2.08
C GLY A 124 14.61 0.23 2.74
N ALA A 125 15.14 1.42 2.40
CA ALA A 125 14.60 2.71 2.86
C ALA A 125 13.54 3.29 1.90
N GLU A 126 13.33 2.66 0.75
CA GLU A 126 12.46 3.08 -0.36
C GLU A 126 11.04 3.38 0.11
N TYR A 127 10.46 2.48 0.91
CA TYR A 127 9.11 2.62 1.48
C TYR A 127 8.95 3.91 2.28
N SER A 128 9.97 4.28 3.07
CA SER A 128 9.95 5.52 3.86
C SER A 128 9.89 6.76 2.97
N PHE A 129 10.57 6.74 1.81
CA PHE A 129 10.50 7.87 0.87
C PHE A 129 9.12 8.01 0.24
N TYR A 130 8.46 6.90 -0.10
CA TYR A 130 7.09 6.95 -0.62
C TYR A 130 6.08 7.41 0.44
N TYR A 131 6.23 6.97 1.70
CA TYR A 131 5.44 7.50 2.82
C TYR A 131 5.61 9.01 3.00
N LEU A 132 6.82 9.55 2.79
CA LEU A 132 7.05 11.00 2.83
C LEU A 132 6.43 11.71 1.61
N ALA A 133 6.43 11.09 0.44
CA ALA A 133 5.83 11.64 -0.77
C ALA A 133 4.31 11.81 -0.64
N ILE A 134 3.61 10.85 0.00
CA ILE A 134 2.16 10.97 0.22
C ILE A 134 1.81 12.01 1.30
N ARG A 135 2.64 12.17 2.34
CA ARG A 135 2.36 13.07 3.48
C ARG A 135 2.38 14.56 3.11
N LYS A 136 3.04 14.92 2.01
CA LYS A 136 3.12 16.32 1.58
C LYS A 136 1.76 16.92 1.19
N ASN A 137 0.70 16.10 1.03
CA ASN A 137 -0.68 16.49 0.71
C ASN A 137 -0.85 17.44 -0.49
N SER A 138 0.22 17.65 -1.26
CA SER A 138 0.23 18.18 -2.62
C SER A 138 0.12 17.04 -3.62
N ASP A 139 0.08 17.35 -4.92
CA ASP A 139 0.04 16.40 -6.05
C ASP A 139 0.81 15.09 -5.78
N ILE A 140 0.09 14.07 -5.30
CA ILE A 140 0.65 12.81 -4.82
C ILE A 140 1.33 12.08 -5.98
N PRO A 141 0.69 11.88 -7.15
CA PRO A 141 1.35 11.26 -8.29
C PRO A 141 2.66 11.95 -8.67
N HIS A 142 2.70 13.29 -8.72
CA HIS A 142 3.93 14.02 -9.02
C HIS A 142 5.03 13.77 -7.98
N ASN A 143 4.69 13.81 -6.69
CA ASN A 143 5.65 13.53 -5.61
C ASN A 143 6.19 12.09 -5.66
N ILE A 144 5.32 11.11 -5.91
CA ILE A 144 5.67 9.70 -6.08
C ILE A 144 6.60 9.54 -7.28
N GLY A 145 6.28 10.16 -8.42
CA GLY A 145 7.10 10.14 -9.62
C GLY A 145 8.53 10.62 -9.38
N ARG A 146 8.68 11.79 -8.77
CA ARG A 146 10.01 12.35 -8.45
C ARG A 146 10.79 11.48 -7.47
N CYS A 147 10.09 10.80 -6.57
CA CYS A 147 10.69 9.83 -5.65
C CYS A 147 11.19 8.60 -6.41
N PHE A 148 10.35 8.00 -7.25
CA PHE A 148 10.71 6.85 -8.08
C PHE A 148 11.92 7.16 -8.98
N SER A 149 11.95 8.32 -9.63
CA SER A 149 13.07 8.76 -10.46
C SER A 149 14.40 8.85 -9.68
N MET A 150 14.34 9.35 -8.44
CA MET A 150 15.50 9.37 -7.54
C MET A 150 15.95 7.96 -7.16
N LEU A 151 15.02 7.07 -6.81
CA LEU A 151 15.31 5.69 -6.40
C LEU A 151 15.86 4.85 -7.57
N CYS A 152 15.47 5.15 -8.80
CA CYS A 152 16.08 4.58 -10.01
C CYS A 152 17.47 5.17 -10.34
N GLY A 153 18.03 6.03 -9.49
CA GLY A 153 19.34 6.65 -9.70
C GLY A 153 19.40 7.71 -10.81
N LYS A 154 18.26 8.18 -11.33
CA LYS A 154 18.19 9.18 -12.42
C LYS A 154 18.13 10.61 -11.91
N GLY A 155 17.81 10.79 -10.63
CA GLY A 155 17.71 12.09 -9.96
C GLY A 155 16.32 12.74 -10.09
N LYS A 156 15.96 13.60 -9.13
CA LYS A 156 14.60 14.17 -8.95
C LYS A 156 14.10 15.09 -10.09
N GLY A 157 14.96 15.43 -11.05
CA GLY A 157 14.66 16.30 -12.19
C GLY A 157 14.58 15.57 -13.52
N ASN A 158 14.74 14.25 -13.52
CA ASN A 158 14.52 13.46 -14.73
C ASN A 158 13.01 13.30 -14.94
N GLU A 159 12.47 14.04 -15.92
CA GLU A 159 11.04 14.08 -16.25
C GLU A 159 10.52 12.75 -16.79
N GLU A 160 11.31 12.02 -17.59
CA GLU A 160 10.92 10.71 -18.14
C GLU A 160 10.58 9.72 -17.00
N TYR A 161 11.49 9.54 -16.05
CA TYR A 161 11.26 8.64 -14.92
C TYR A 161 10.29 9.19 -13.89
N SER A 162 10.17 10.52 -13.78
CA SER A 162 9.16 11.12 -12.90
C SER A 162 7.75 10.87 -13.42
N SER A 163 7.53 11.05 -14.73
CA SER A 163 6.27 10.72 -15.39
C SER A 163 5.99 9.23 -15.31
N LEU A 164 6.98 8.38 -15.60
CA LEU A 164 6.87 6.92 -15.49
C LEU A 164 6.41 6.49 -14.09
N GLY A 165 7.05 6.97 -13.03
CA GLY A 165 6.66 6.64 -11.66
C GLY A 165 5.26 7.15 -11.29
N ALA A 166 4.86 8.31 -11.81
CA ALA A 166 3.51 8.85 -11.58
C ALA A 166 2.43 8.05 -12.31
N GLU A 167 2.71 7.59 -13.53
CA GLU A 167 1.80 6.75 -14.32
C GLU A 167 1.71 5.34 -13.75
N LEU A 168 2.84 4.74 -13.35
CA LEU A 168 2.87 3.46 -12.62
C LEU A 168 2.00 3.52 -11.38
N TRP A 169 2.18 4.55 -10.56
CA TRP A 169 1.34 4.78 -9.38
C TRP A 169 -0.15 4.78 -9.74
N LYS A 170 -0.57 5.62 -10.69
CA LYS A 170 -1.98 5.73 -11.09
C LYS A 170 -2.54 4.41 -11.62
N GLY A 171 -1.83 3.75 -12.53
CA GLY A 171 -2.29 2.51 -13.15
C GLY A 171 -2.40 1.37 -12.13
N VAL A 172 -1.47 1.29 -11.18
CA VAL A 172 -1.53 0.26 -10.11
C VAL A 172 -2.68 0.56 -9.15
N LEU A 173 -2.92 1.83 -8.80
CA LEU A 173 -4.07 2.20 -7.98
C LEU A 173 -5.40 1.80 -8.64
N GLU A 174 -5.51 2.01 -9.96
CA GLU A 174 -6.69 1.64 -10.75
C GLU A 174 -6.88 0.13 -10.78
N GLU A 175 -5.87 -0.63 -11.21
CA GLU A 175 -5.89 -2.09 -11.32
C GLU A 175 -6.17 -2.76 -9.96
N VAL A 176 -5.44 -2.37 -8.91
CA VAL A 176 -5.65 -2.94 -7.57
C VAL A 176 -7.04 -2.55 -7.04
N GLY A 177 -7.51 -1.33 -7.34
CA GLY A 177 -8.86 -0.90 -7.00
C GLY A 177 -9.92 -1.78 -7.67
N ASP A 178 -9.77 -2.10 -8.95
CA ASP A 178 -10.68 -2.98 -9.69
C ASP A 178 -10.65 -4.42 -9.16
N ILE A 179 -9.45 -4.94 -8.88
CA ILE A 179 -9.29 -6.25 -8.23
C ILE A 179 -10.05 -6.27 -6.90
N ILE A 180 -9.82 -5.29 -6.01
CA ILE A 180 -10.49 -5.22 -4.70
C ILE A 180 -12.00 -5.15 -4.86
N ARG A 181 -12.51 -4.35 -5.81
CA ARG A 181 -13.95 -4.28 -6.11
C ARG A 181 -14.51 -5.63 -6.55
N GLY A 182 -13.77 -6.39 -7.35
CA GLY A 182 -14.16 -7.73 -7.79
C GLY A 182 -14.30 -8.78 -6.67
N TYR A 183 -13.71 -8.56 -5.48
CA TYR A 183 -13.89 -9.44 -4.32
C TYR A 183 -15.21 -9.20 -3.57
N GLU A 184 -15.92 -8.10 -3.85
CA GLU A 184 -17.25 -7.78 -3.29
C GLU A 184 -17.29 -7.89 -1.75
N PHE A 185 -16.40 -7.17 -1.06
CA PHE A 185 -16.38 -7.16 0.40
C PHE A 185 -17.68 -6.61 0.99
N VAL A 186 -18.22 -7.31 1.99
CA VAL A 186 -19.37 -6.81 2.74
C VAL A 186 -18.94 -5.57 3.54
N GLY A 187 -19.67 -4.46 3.42
CA GLY A 187 -19.39 -3.21 4.14
C GLY A 187 -18.39 -2.28 3.46
N MET A 188 -18.00 -2.55 2.21
CA MET A 188 -17.18 -1.64 1.42
C MET A 188 -17.97 -0.38 1.02
N LYS A 189 -17.36 0.80 1.12
CA LYS A 189 -17.99 2.05 0.67
C LYS A 189 -18.09 2.02 -0.86
N LYS A 190 -19.29 2.30 -1.39
CA LYS A 190 -19.54 2.49 -2.82
C LYS A 190 -18.98 3.82 -3.30
#